data_AF-A0ABD5UNJ6-F1
#
_entry.id   AF-A0ABD5UNJ6-F1
#
_cell.length_a   1.000
_cell.length_b   1.000
_cell.length_c   1.000
_cell.angle_alpha   90.00
_cell.angle_beta   90.00
_cell.angle_gamma   90.00
#
_symmetry.space_group_name_H-M   'P 1'
#
loop_
_entity.id
_entity.type
_entity.pdbx_description
1 polymer ?
#
loop_
_entity_poly.entity_id
_entity_poly.type
_entity_poly.pdbx_seq_one_letter_code
_entity_poly.pdbx_strand_id
1 'polypeptide(L)'
;MKSEDQLLNFLVNRLDEEVSLNLANNVEIDAEDIYEALFGATADGTSISTLCNSSEDSPSANTILYHLQTKFEPERLERLANTLLRRDIVELLPEQVEVCADLHLRPYYGDEDDTDGLYHSEESVGPLRSTLATLYARVRNKRYTLAVRRLDDGDTASSVLAEFLGVLDGLDTEVRAVYLDRGFYDSKCLTLLQTHNYAYVVSIIRWGEAIQQELSEGWSRVIQHDLTGKLDGHSWTVEFPVNIDCTYLNGKYDDHGAARHGYAADAPFIDTPRDAREH
;
A
#
# COMPACT_ATOMS: atom_id res chain seq x y z
N MET A 1 -14.96 -23.88 -14.89
CA MET A 1 -14.79 -23.75 -13.43
C MET A 1 -13.76 -24.79 -13.06
N LYS A 2 -12.53 -24.38 -12.71
CA LYS A 2 -11.54 -25.32 -12.18
C LYS A 2 -12.06 -25.80 -10.81
N SER A 3 -11.84 -27.06 -10.44
CA SER A 3 -12.10 -27.50 -9.06
C SER A 3 -11.14 -26.77 -8.10
N GLU A 4 -11.50 -26.66 -6.82
CA GLU A 4 -10.65 -26.02 -5.80
C GLU A 4 -9.25 -26.64 -5.76
N ASP A 5 -9.15 -27.97 -5.82
CA ASP A 5 -7.89 -28.71 -5.91
C ASP A 5 -7.05 -28.33 -7.15
N GLN A 6 -7.68 -28.07 -8.29
CA GLN A 6 -6.97 -27.66 -9.51
C GLN A 6 -6.42 -26.23 -9.40
N LEU A 7 -7.05 -25.37 -8.60
CA LEU A 7 -6.54 -24.04 -8.33
C LEU A 7 -5.39 -24.11 -7.33
N LEU A 8 -5.54 -24.88 -6.25
CA LEU A 8 -4.50 -25.09 -5.25
C LEU A 8 -3.23 -25.65 -5.90
N ASN A 9 -3.34 -26.75 -6.67
CA ASN A 9 -2.20 -27.34 -7.36
C ASN A 9 -1.56 -26.37 -8.35
N PHE A 10 -2.35 -25.53 -9.02
CA PHE A 10 -1.80 -24.50 -9.90
C PHE A 10 -0.97 -23.46 -9.12
N LEU A 11 -1.46 -23.03 -7.95
CA LEU A 11 -0.76 -22.05 -7.11
C LEU A 11 0.52 -22.63 -6.48
N VAL A 12 0.46 -23.87 -5.98
CA VAL A 12 1.60 -24.60 -5.43
C VAL A 12 2.71 -24.73 -6.47
N ASN A 13 2.39 -25.27 -7.65
CA ASN A 13 3.38 -25.43 -8.72
C ASN A 13 3.99 -24.09 -9.16
N ARG A 14 3.17 -23.02 -9.21
CA ARG A 14 3.67 -21.69 -9.59
C ARG A 14 4.58 -21.06 -8.56
N LEU A 15 4.29 -21.21 -7.27
CA LEU A 15 5.20 -20.68 -6.25
C LEU A 15 6.44 -21.53 -6.06
N ASP A 16 6.37 -22.85 -6.22
CA ASP A 16 7.56 -23.70 -6.13
C ASP A 16 8.59 -23.36 -7.24
N GLU A 17 8.10 -23.07 -8.46
CA GLU A 17 8.94 -22.57 -9.58
C GLU A 17 9.70 -21.28 -9.21
N GLU A 18 9.08 -20.39 -8.43
CA GLU A 18 9.59 -19.02 -8.19
C GLU A 18 10.31 -18.90 -6.82
N VAL A 19 9.91 -19.68 -5.82
CA VAL A 19 10.43 -19.69 -4.44
C VAL A 19 10.92 -21.08 -4.05
N SER A 20 11.85 -21.68 -4.79
CA SER A 20 12.33 -23.03 -4.44
C SER A 20 12.75 -23.18 -2.96
N LEU A 21 12.05 -24.07 -2.25
CA LEU A 21 12.29 -24.40 -0.86
C LEU A 21 13.25 -25.59 -0.77
N ASN A 22 14.55 -25.30 -0.67
CA ASN A 22 15.54 -26.34 -0.44
C ASN A 22 15.46 -26.82 1.02
N LEU A 23 14.80 -27.96 1.20
CA LEU A 23 14.72 -28.69 2.46
C LEU A 23 15.90 -29.67 2.59
N ALA A 24 16.32 -29.97 3.82
CA ALA A 24 17.39 -30.92 4.05
C ALA A 24 16.87 -32.36 3.81
N ASN A 25 17.72 -33.25 3.30
CA ASN A 25 17.36 -34.62 2.91
C ASN A 25 16.78 -35.50 4.04
N ASN A 26 16.84 -35.04 5.29
CA ASN A 26 16.38 -35.73 6.49
C ASN A 26 15.08 -35.14 7.06
N VAL A 27 14.42 -34.24 6.34
CA VAL A 27 13.13 -33.67 6.72
C VAL A 27 12.03 -34.54 6.09
N GLU A 28 11.03 -34.94 6.89
CA GLU A 28 9.90 -35.80 6.45
C GLU A 28 8.80 -35.04 5.70
N ILE A 29 9.04 -33.77 5.36
CA ILE A 29 8.10 -32.91 4.62
C ILE A 29 8.78 -32.42 3.34
N ASP A 30 7.97 -32.11 2.33
CA ASP A 30 8.44 -31.49 1.10
C ASP A 30 7.98 -30.03 0.97
N ALA A 31 8.30 -29.40 -0.16
CA ALA A 31 7.91 -28.02 -0.43
C ALA A 31 6.40 -27.88 -0.68
N GLU A 32 5.77 -28.90 -1.27
CA GLU A 32 4.34 -28.95 -1.58
C GLU A 32 3.54 -28.89 -0.28
N ASP A 33 3.91 -29.67 0.73
CA ASP A 33 3.33 -29.62 2.08
C ASP A 33 3.30 -28.20 2.68
N ILE A 34 4.39 -27.43 2.51
CA ILE A 34 4.50 -26.06 3.04
C ILE A 34 3.56 -25.12 2.28
N TYR A 35 3.51 -25.23 0.96
CA TYR A 35 2.64 -24.40 0.15
C TYR A 35 1.16 -24.73 0.34
N GLU A 36 0.80 -25.99 0.45
CA GLU A 36 -0.58 -26.42 0.73
C GLU A 36 -1.07 -25.84 2.06
N ALA A 37 -0.26 -25.93 3.11
CA ALA A 37 -0.60 -25.35 4.41
C ALA A 37 -0.74 -23.81 4.33
N LEU A 38 0.16 -23.14 3.61
CA LEU A 38 0.12 -21.68 3.44
C LEU A 38 -1.12 -21.23 2.64
N PHE A 39 -1.40 -21.88 1.52
CA PHE A 39 -2.51 -21.53 0.64
C PHE A 39 -3.86 -21.95 1.22
N GLY A 40 -3.94 -23.12 1.86
CA GLY A 40 -5.14 -23.56 2.57
C GLY A 40 -5.51 -22.57 3.68
N ALA A 41 -4.53 -22.16 4.48
CA ALA A 41 -4.78 -21.21 5.58
C ALA A 41 -5.25 -19.85 5.04
N THR A 42 -4.64 -19.41 3.93
CA THR A 42 -5.01 -18.16 3.24
C THR A 42 -6.41 -18.23 2.64
N ALA A 43 -6.76 -19.34 1.98
CA ALA A 43 -8.06 -19.55 1.35
C ALA A 43 -9.19 -19.61 2.38
N ASP A 44 -8.94 -20.28 3.51
CA ASP A 44 -9.89 -20.44 4.62
C ASP A 44 -9.95 -19.22 5.53
N GLY A 45 -9.03 -18.27 5.39
CA GLY A 45 -8.92 -17.10 6.28
C GLY A 45 -8.60 -17.49 7.72
N THR A 46 -7.81 -18.56 7.91
CA THR A 46 -7.46 -19.13 9.22
C THR A 46 -5.94 -19.13 9.43
N SER A 47 -5.49 -19.55 10.62
CA SER A 47 -4.06 -19.71 10.88
C SER A 47 -3.53 -21.05 10.38
N ILE A 48 -2.25 -21.12 10.02
CA ILE A 48 -1.57 -22.39 9.69
C ILE A 48 -1.74 -23.39 10.83
N SER A 49 -1.59 -22.95 12.08
CA SER A 49 -1.79 -23.81 13.24
C SER A 49 -3.20 -24.39 13.32
N THR A 50 -4.22 -23.58 13.03
CA THR A 50 -5.61 -24.05 12.99
C THR A 50 -5.81 -25.07 11.89
N LEU A 51 -5.33 -24.78 10.67
CA LEU A 51 -5.46 -25.67 9.52
C LEU A 51 -4.76 -27.02 9.75
N CYS A 52 -3.50 -27.00 10.21
CA CYS A 52 -2.73 -28.21 10.47
C CYS A 52 -3.38 -29.06 11.58
N ASN A 53 -3.98 -28.42 12.61
CA ASN A 53 -4.66 -29.15 13.68
C ASN A 53 -5.99 -29.78 13.24
N SER A 54 -6.64 -29.25 12.20
CA SER A 54 -7.90 -29.79 11.66
C SER A 54 -7.70 -30.81 10.54
N SER A 55 -6.47 -31.04 10.08
CA SER A 55 -6.15 -31.89 8.93
C SER A 55 -5.45 -33.17 9.41
N GLU A 56 -5.97 -34.34 9.04
CA GLU A 56 -5.44 -35.64 9.54
C GLU A 56 -4.02 -35.95 9.01
N ASP A 57 -3.70 -35.52 7.79
CA ASP A 57 -2.44 -35.82 7.09
C ASP A 57 -1.49 -34.61 6.99
N SER A 58 -1.78 -33.49 7.68
CA SER A 58 -0.91 -32.30 7.62
C SER A 58 0.34 -32.47 8.48
N PRO A 59 1.50 -31.95 8.03
CA PRO A 59 2.65 -31.80 8.91
C PRO A 59 2.37 -30.92 10.12
N SER A 60 3.24 -31.01 11.12
CA SER A 60 3.11 -30.18 12.32
C SER A 60 3.22 -28.69 11.97
N ALA A 61 2.32 -27.88 12.52
CA ALA A 61 2.31 -26.43 12.31
C ALA A 61 3.66 -25.79 12.64
N ASN A 62 4.33 -26.26 13.69
CA ASN A 62 5.66 -25.77 14.08
C ASN A 62 6.72 -26.02 13.00
N THR A 63 6.66 -27.19 12.33
CA THR A 63 7.55 -27.51 11.21
C THR A 63 7.30 -26.56 10.04
N ILE A 64 6.03 -26.34 9.67
CA ILE A 64 5.67 -25.42 8.58
C ILE A 64 6.14 -23.99 8.90
N LEU A 65 5.82 -23.48 10.09
CA LEU A 65 6.18 -22.12 10.51
C LEU A 65 7.70 -21.93 10.56
N TYR A 66 8.46 -22.92 11.04
CA TYR A 66 9.92 -22.89 11.03
C TYR A 66 10.48 -22.72 9.62
N HIS A 67 9.95 -23.46 8.64
CA HIS A 67 10.41 -23.34 7.26
C HIS A 67 9.99 -22.04 6.59
N LEU A 68 8.77 -21.55 6.86
CA LEU A 68 8.35 -20.24 6.39
C LEU A 68 9.29 -19.14 6.91
N GLN A 69 9.55 -19.12 8.22
CA GLN A 69 10.46 -18.13 8.83
C GLN A 69 11.89 -18.21 8.31
N THR A 70 12.42 -19.42 8.08
CA THR A 70 13.82 -19.59 7.69
C THR A 70 14.08 -19.50 6.19
N LYS A 71 13.07 -19.72 5.34
CA LYS A 71 13.22 -19.77 3.88
C LYS A 71 12.63 -18.55 3.17
N PHE A 72 11.64 -17.89 3.76
CA PHE A 72 11.05 -16.67 3.20
C PHE A 72 11.75 -15.44 3.77
N GLU A 73 12.96 -15.17 3.28
CA GLU A 73 13.65 -13.92 3.57
C GLU A 73 12.84 -12.74 2.99
N PRO A 74 12.40 -11.76 3.81
CA PRO A 74 11.49 -10.69 3.38
C PRO A 74 11.97 -9.91 2.16
N GLU A 75 13.25 -9.56 2.09
CA GLU A 75 13.84 -8.74 1.03
C GLU A 75 13.88 -9.50 -0.31
N ARG A 76 14.21 -10.80 -0.29
CA ARG A 76 14.07 -11.66 -1.47
C ARG A 76 12.61 -11.83 -1.86
N LEU A 77 11.71 -12.03 -0.90
CA LEU A 77 10.29 -12.22 -1.19
C LEU A 77 9.68 -10.97 -1.83
N GLU A 78 10.00 -9.79 -1.31
CA GLU A 78 9.57 -8.52 -1.88
C GLU A 78 10.07 -8.35 -3.32
N ARG A 79 11.36 -8.58 -3.59
CA ARG A 79 11.93 -8.49 -4.95
C ARG A 79 11.25 -9.45 -5.91
N LEU A 80 11.03 -10.69 -5.48
CA LEU A 80 10.36 -11.68 -6.30
C LEU A 80 8.90 -11.30 -6.54
N ALA A 81 8.16 -10.93 -5.50
CA ALA A 81 6.76 -10.50 -5.61
C ALA A 81 6.64 -9.34 -6.60
N ASN A 82 7.48 -8.32 -6.49
CA ASN A 82 7.53 -7.20 -7.43
C ASN A 82 7.84 -7.63 -8.87
N THR A 83 8.70 -8.62 -9.06
CA THR A 83 9.01 -9.18 -10.39
C THR A 83 7.78 -9.88 -10.97
N LEU A 84 7.13 -10.73 -10.18
CA LEU A 84 5.94 -11.49 -10.60
C LEU A 84 4.73 -10.59 -10.87
N LEU A 85 4.51 -9.60 -10.01
CA LEU A 85 3.46 -8.61 -10.18
C LEU A 85 3.61 -7.86 -11.51
N ARG A 86 4.84 -7.52 -11.91
CA ARG A 86 5.07 -6.77 -13.16
C ARG A 86 5.13 -7.63 -14.41
N ARG A 87 5.57 -8.90 -14.30
CA ARG A 87 5.91 -9.78 -15.45
C ARG A 87 4.85 -9.77 -16.55
N ASP A 88 3.58 -9.92 -16.18
CA ASP A 88 2.48 -10.02 -17.14
C ASP A 88 1.61 -8.74 -17.17
N ILE A 89 1.84 -7.78 -16.27
CA ILE A 89 1.02 -6.57 -16.14
C ILE A 89 1.53 -5.44 -17.04
N VAL A 90 2.85 -5.27 -17.14
CA VAL A 90 3.45 -4.12 -17.84
C VAL A 90 3.05 -4.10 -19.32
N GLU A 91 3.00 -5.26 -19.97
CA GLU A 91 2.56 -5.37 -21.38
C GLU A 91 1.05 -5.10 -21.58
N LEU A 92 0.26 -5.15 -20.51
CA LEU A 92 -1.18 -4.89 -20.54
C LEU A 92 -1.52 -3.43 -20.22
N LEU A 93 -0.53 -2.63 -19.84
CA LEU A 93 -0.75 -1.22 -19.55
C LEU A 93 -1.04 -0.45 -20.85
N PRO A 94 -2.02 0.46 -20.83
CA PRO A 94 -2.22 1.40 -21.93
C PRO A 94 -1.03 2.36 -22.07
N GLU A 95 -0.95 3.11 -23.18
CA GLU A 95 0.08 4.15 -23.38
C GLU A 95 0.14 5.18 -22.24
N GLN A 96 -1.00 5.45 -21.61
CA GLN A 96 -1.12 6.39 -20.50
C GLN A 96 -1.98 5.80 -19.36
N VAL A 97 -1.49 5.86 -18.13
CA VAL A 97 -2.11 5.24 -16.96
C VAL A 97 -2.25 6.19 -15.77
N GLU A 98 -3.30 5.99 -14.99
CA GLU A 98 -3.49 6.61 -13.68
C GLU A 98 -2.96 5.66 -12.60
N VAL A 99 -2.23 6.15 -11.61
CA VAL A 99 -1.66 5.30 -10.56
C VAL A 99 -2.12 5.72 -9.18
N CYS A 100 -2.23 4.76 -8.27
CA CYS A 100 -2.62 4.98 -6.89
C CYS A 100 -1.56 4.39 -5.96
N ALA A 101 -1.18 5.10 -4.90
CA ALA A 101 -0.38 4.52 -3.82
C ALA A 101 -1.08 4.65 -2.47
N ASP A 102 -0.88 3.64 -1.63
CA ASP A 102 -1.55 3.52 -0.33
C ASP A 102 -0.63 2.86 0.70
N LEU A 103 -0.76 3.27 1.97
CA LEU A 103 -0.04 2.72 3.12
C LEU A 103 -0.96 1.84 3.96
N HIS A 104 -0.68 0.53 4.00
CA HIS A 104 -1.44 -0.46 4.76
C HIS A 104 -0.86 -0.60 6.17
N LEU A 105 -1.20 0.34 7.05
CA LEU A 105 -0.71 0.37 8.42
C LEU A 105 -1.52 -0.56 9.34
N ARG A 106 -1.05 -1.80 9.59
CA ARG A 106 -1.74 -2.74 10.50
C ARG A 106 -1.10 -2.76 11.89
N PRO A 107 -1.86 -2.47 12.97
CA PRO A 107 -1.35 -2.62 14.34
C PRO A 107 -0.83 -4.03 14.59
N TYR A 108 0.34 -4.12 15.21
CA TYR A 108 0.94 -5.33 15.73
C TYR A 108 0.65 -5.42 17.24
N TYR A 109 0.27 -6.62 17.68
CA TYR A 109 -0.08 -6.88 19.08
C TYR A 109 0.76 -8.01 19.70
N GLY A 110 1.80 -8.47 19.00
CA GLY A 110 2.74 -9.46 19.49
C GLY A 110 3.85 -8.84 20.33
N ASP A 111 4.84 -9.67 20.68
CA ASP A 111 6.02 -9.20 21.42
C ASP A 111 6.95 -8.41 20.48
N GLU A 112 7.18 -7.14 20.84
CA GLU A 112 7.98 -6.21 20.06
C GLU A 112 9.47 -6.55 20.14
N ASP A 113 9.94 -7.07 21.28
CA ASP A 113 11.36 -7.40 21.50
C ASP A 113 11.80 -8.63 20.69
N ASP A 114 10.84 -9.51 20.33
CA ASP A 114 11.06 -10.74 19.57
C ASP A 114 10.72 -10.60 18.07
N THR A 115 10.39 -9.38 17.59
CA THR A 115 9.91 -9.17 16.21
C THR A 115 10.66 -8.05 15.48
N ASP A 116 11.54 -8.44 14.57
CA ASP A 116 12.31 -7.50 13.74
C ASP A 116 11.49 -6.85 12.61
N GLY A 117 11.88 -5.62 12.22
CA GLY A 117 11.34 -4.91 11.07
C GLY A 117 9.87 -4.51 11.23
N LEU A 118 9.51 -4.12 12.46
CA LEU A 118 8.24 -3.46 12.75
C LEU A 118 8.39 -1.96 12.52
N TYR A 119 7.38 -1.35 11.90
CA TYR A 119 7.39 0.06 11.54
C TYR A 119 6.87 0.94 12.69
N HIS A 120 7.66 1.95 13.06
CA HIS A 120 7.25 3.06 13.90
C HIS A 120 6.98 4.30 13.04
N SER A 121 5.75 4.81 13.06
CA SER A 121 5.52 6.16 12.53
C SER A 121 5.96 7.19 13.57
N GLU A 122 6.83 8.14 13.19
CA GLU A 122 7.28 9.25 14.06
C GLU A 122 6.11 10.00 14.73
N GLU A 123 4.94 10.01 14.10
CA GLU A 123 3.76 10.77 14.52
C GLU A 123 2.79 10.03 15.47
N SER A 124 3.08 8.78 15.86
CA SER A 124 2.20 8.05 16.78
C SER A 124 2.93 7.41 17.96
N VAL A 125 2.55 7.82 19.17
CA VAL A 125 2.68 7.00 20.40
C VAL A 125 1.62 5.89 20.30
N GLY A 126 1.85 4.93 19.42
CA GLY A 126 0.92 3.84 19.11
C GLY A 126 1.67 2.53 18.91
N PRO A 127 0.96 1.38 18.88
CA PRO A 127 1.58 0.08 18.75
C PRO A 127 2.39 0.01 17.45
N LEU A 128 3.49 -0.75 17.51
CA LEU A 128 4.24 -1.15 16.32
C LEU A 128 3.32 -1.67 15.23
N ARG A 129 3.73 -1.54 13.96
CA ARG A 129 2.89 -1.94 12.84
C ARG A 129 3.62 -2.87 11.89
N SER A 130 2.92 -3.92 11.43
CA SER A 130 3.33 -4.67 10.24
C SER A 130 2.70 -3.98 9.05
N THR A 131 3.52 -3.44 8.16
CA THR A 131 3.03 -2.47 7.17
C THR A 131 3.60 -2.73 5.79
N LEU A 132 2.73 -2.52 4.80
CA LEU A 132 3.05 -2.63 3.39
C LEU A 132 2.56 -1.35 2.71
N ALA A 133 3.38 -0.79 1.85
CA ALA A 133 2.97 0.17 0.85
C ALA A 133 2.69 -0.56 -0.45
N THR A 134 1.74 -0.05 -1.21
CA THR A 134 1.35 -0.65 -2.49
C THR A 134 1.16 0.42 -3.55
N LEU A 135 1.64 0.15 -4.76
CA LEU A 135 1.45 0.96 -5.94
C LEU A 135 0.58 0.19 -6.95
N TYR A 136 -0.48 0.81 -7.44
CA TYR A 136 -1.39 0.22 -8.41
C TYR A 136 -1.54 1.09 -9.65
N ALA A 137 -1.64 0.48 -10.82
CA ALA A 137 -2.18 1.08 -12.02
C ALA A 137 -3.70 0.89 -12.08
N ARG A 138 -4.43 1.95 -12.42
CA ARG A 138 -5.87 1.93 -12.72
C ARG A 138 -6.06 1.83 -14.23
N VAL A 139 -6.56 0.69 -14.70
CA VAL A 139 -6.85 0.44 -16.12
C VAL A 139 -8.28 -0.06 -16.26
N ARG A 140 -9.14 0.70 -16.95
CA ARG A 140 -10.54 0.33 -17.24
C ARG A 140 -11.32 -0.14 -16.00
N ASN A 141 -11.27 0.63 -14.91
CA ASN A 141 -11.87 0.32 -13.59
C ASN A 141 -11.34 -0.95 -12.90
N LYS A 142 -10.19 -1.47 -13.35
CA LYS A 142 -9.45 -2.53 -12.65
C LYS A 142 -8.17 -1.96 -12.06
N ARG A 143 -7.74 -2.55 -10.94
CA ARG A 143 -6.47 -2.23 -10.27
C ARG A 143 -5.48 -3.34 -10.59
N TYR A 144 -4.29 -2.93 -11.01
CA TYR A 144 -3.16 -3.81 -11.31
C TYR A 144 -2.01 -3.40 -10.40
N THR A 145 -1.59 -4.28 -9.48
CA THR A 145 -0.50 -3.97 -8.56
C THR A 145 0.82 -3.95 -9.31
N LEU A 146 1.53 -2.82 -9.28
CA LEU A 146 2.83 -2.61 -9.92
C LEU A 146 3.99 -2.83 -8.95
N ALA A 147 3.78 -2.48 -7.68
CA ALA A 147 4.77 -2.68 -6.65
C ALA A 147 4.15 -2.91 -5.27
N VAL A 148 4.89 -3.67 -4.45
CA VAL A 148 4.68 -3.80 -3.01
C VAL A 148 5.99 -3.48 -2.31
N ARG A 149 5.94 -2.73 -1.22
CA ARG A 149 7.13 -2.38 -0.43
C ARG A 149 6.78 -2.56 1.04
N ARG A 150 7.46 -3.47 1.74
CA ARG A 150 7.43 -3.54 3.20
C ARG A 150 7.94 -2.21 3.74
N LEU A 151 7.42 -1.72 4.87
CA LEU A 151 8.08 -0.62 5.56
C LEU A 151 8.85 -1.18 6.75
N ASP A 152 10.06 -0.68 6.92
CA ASP A 152 10.95 -0.96 8.03
C ASP A 152 11.10 0.29 8.91
N ASP A 153 11.72 0.14 10.09
CA ASP A 153 11.92 1.28 10.97
C ASP A 153 12.82 2.35 10.31
N GLY A 154 12.40 3.62 10.42
CA GLY A 154 13.04 4.75 9.75
C GLY A 154 12.59 5.02 8.31
N ASP A 155 11.74 4.17 7.72
CA ASP A 155 11.08 4.50 6.45
C ASP A 155 10.17 5.73 6.63
N THR A 156 10.03 6.50 5.55
CA THR A 156 9.11 7.65 5.52
C THR A 156 8.17 7.50 4.33
N ALA A 157 7.00 8.12 4.38
CA ALA A 157 6.10 8.17 3.23
C ALA A 157 6.82 8.70 1.96
N SER A 158 7.76 9.63 2.14
CA SER A 158 8.54 10.20 1.04
C SER A 158 9.61 9.25 0.46
N SER A 159 10.25 8.40 1.28
CA SER A 159 11.19 7.40 0.76
C SER A 159 10.45 6.33 -0.04
N VAL A 160 9.33 5.85 0.49
CA VAL A 160 8.43 4.92 -0.18
C VAL A 160 7.91 5.51 -1.50
N LEU A 161 7.45 6.77 -1.49
CA LEU A 161 6.97 7.43 -2.70
C LEU A 161 8.10 7.55 -3.74
N ALA A 162 9.31 7.95 -3.33
CA ALA A 162 10.45 8.05 -4.24
C ALA A 162 10.79 6.71 -4.91
N GLU A 163 10.75 5.60 -4.17
CA GLU A 163 10.91 4.25 -4.73
C GLU A 163 9.81 3.93 -5.75
N PHE A 164 8.55 4.25 -5.44
CA PHE A 164 7.43 4.05 -6.36
C PHE A 164 7.55 4.91 -7.62
N LEU A 165 7.96 6.18 -7.51
CA LEU A 165 8.22 7.01 -8.69
C LEU A 165 9.34 6.42 -9.54
N GLY A 166 10.40 5.85 -8.92
CA GLY A 166 11.44 5.13 -9.65
C GLY A 166 10.93 3.88 -10.38
N VAL A 167 9.93 3.17 -9.83
CA VAL A 167 9.25 2.08 -10.55
C VAL A 167 8.52 2.60 -11.77
N LEU A 168 7.83 3.75 -11.65
CA LEU A 168 7.08 4.36 -12.75
C LEU A 168 7.99 4.87 -13.87
N ASP A 169 9.14 5.47 -13.52
CA ASP A 169 10.14 5.94 -14.49
C ASP A 169 10.71 4.80 -15.34
N GLY A 170 10.63 3.55 -14.88
CA GLY A 170 11.04 2.35 -15.60
C GLY A 170 9.98 1.73 -16.49
N LEU A 171 8.76 2.27 -16.55
CA LEU A 171 7.68 1.76 -17.40
C LEU A 171 7.69 2.44 -18.77
N ASP A 172 7.36 1.68 -19.81
CA ASP A 172 7.10 2.21 -21.16
C ASP A 172 5.68 2.82 -21.27
N THR A 173 5.19 3.43 -20.19
CA THR A 173 3.83 3.98 -20.07
C THR A 173 3.90 5.36 -19.42
N GLU A 174 3.19 6.32 -19.99
CA GLU A 174 3.07 7.66 -19.43
C GLU A 174 2.16 7.64 -18.19
N VAL A 175 2.60 8.23 -17.09
CA VAL A 175 1.76 8.40 -15.90
C VAL A 175 0.95 9.69 -16.05
N ARG A 176 -0.37 9.55 -16.22
CA ARG A 176 -1.30 10.67 -16.31
C ARG A 176 -1.43 11.42 -15.00
N ALA A 177 -1.52 10.68 -13.89
CA ALA A 177 -1.80 11.21 -12.57
C ALA A 177 -1.43 10.21 -11.46
N VAL A 178 -1.03 10.76 -10.31
CA VAL A 178 -0.73 10.02 -9.09
C VAL A 178 -1.77 10.35 -8.02
N TYR A 179 -2.51 9.33 -7.57
CA TYR A 179 -3.50 9.42 -6.50
C TYR A 179 -2.93 8.86 -5.21
N LEU A 180 -2.88 9.66 -4.15
CA LEU A 180 -2.33 9.26 -2.87
C LEU A 180 -3.36 9.42 -1.75
N ASP A 181 -3.32 8.49 -0.82
CA ASP A 181 -4.06 8.60 0.43
C ASP A 181 -3.44 9.66 1.35
N ARG A 182 -4.08 9.88 2.51
CA ARG A 182 -3.62 10.88 3.47
C ARG A 182 -2.29 10.53 4.16
N GLY A 183 -1.85 9.28 4.09
CA GLY A 183 -0.55 8.85 4.61
C GLY A 183 0.63 9.50 3.88
N PHE A 184 0.42 9.98 2.65
CA PHE A 184 1.41 10.73 1.89
C PHE A 184 1.20 12.26 1.94
N TYR A 185 0.31 12.76 2.80
CA TYR A 185 0.13 14.21 3.00
C TYR A 185 1.28 14.78 3.84
N ASP A 186 2.44 14.91 3.19
CA ASP A 186 3.68 15.42 3.76
C ASP A 186 4.39 16.36 2.78
N SER A 187 5.14 17.31 3.34
CA SER A 187 5.91 18.30 2.60
C SER A 187 6.90 17.68 1.60
N LYS A 188 7.62 16.61 1.94
CA LYS A 188 8.58 15.95 1.02
C LYS A 188 7.83 15.22 -0.08
N CYS A 189 6.72 14.56 0.22
CA CYS A 189 5.90 13.88 -0.79
C CYS A 189 5.36 14.86 -1.83
N LEU A 190 4.82 16.00 -1.39
CA LEU A 190 4.33 17.05 -2.29
C LEU A 190 5.47 17.68 -3.11
N THR A 191 6.64 17.92 -2.50
CA THR A 191 7.83 18.37 -3.22
C THR A 191 8.26 17.37 -4.30
N LEU A 192 8.25 16.06 -4.02
CA LEU A 192 8.58 15.02 -5.00
C LEU A 192 7.63 15.06 -6.19
N LEU A 193 6.32 15.12 -5.94
CA LEU A 193 5.31 15.19 -7.00
C LEU A 193 5.52 16.42 -7.90
N GLN A 194 5.76 17.59 -7.32
CA GLN A 194 6.02 18.83 -8.06
C GLN A 194 7.33 18.78 -8.83
N THR A 195 8.40 18.25 -8.22
CA THR A 195 9.74 18.17 -8.86
C THR A 195 9.73 17.26 -10.08
N HIS A 196 8.96 16.17 -10.03
CA HIS A 196 8.80 15.25 -11.14
C HIS A 196 7.69 15.66 -12.13
N ASN A 197 7.04 16.82 -11.92
CA ASN A 197 5.92 17.33 -12.72
C ASN A 197 4.74 16.34 -12.86
N TYR A 198 4.47 15.56 -11.82
CA TYR A 198 3.30 14.68 -11.81
C TYR A 198 2.03 15.50 -11.56
N ALA A 199 0.98 15.24 -12.33
CA ALA A 199 -0.36 15.63 -11.91
C ALA A 199 -0.77 14.75 -10.71
N TYR A 200 -1.36 15.34 -9.67
CA TYR A 200 -1.65 14.59 -8.45
C TYR A 200 -2.95 14.98 -7.75
N VAL A 201 -3.45 14.05 -6.95
CA VAL A 201 -4.48 14.29 -5.94
C VAL A 201 -4.08 13.54 -4.67
N VAL A 202 -3.93 14.27 -3.57
CA VAL A 202 -3.59 13.73 -2.25
C VAL A 202 -4.68 14.12 -1.25
N SER A 203 -5.26 13.15 -0.56
CA SER A 203 -6.20 13.45 0.54
C SER A 203 -5.47 14.16 1.68
N ILE A 204 -5.97 15.28 2.19
CA ILE A 204 -5.26 16.02 3.25
C ILE A 204 -5.64 15.53 4.65
N ILE A 205 -4.73 15.73 5.60
CA ILE A 205 -5.01 15.54 7.02
C ILE A 205 -5.55 16.86 7.60
N ARG A 206 -6.54 16.76 8.49
CA ARG A 206 -7.09 17.91 9.23
C ARG A 206 -6.11 18.37 10.33
N TRP A 207 -4.98 18.93 9.91
CA TRP A 207 -3.85 19.28 10.77
C TRP A 207 -3.46 20.76 10.61
N GLY A 208 -3.08 21.40 11.72
CA GLY A 208 -2.83 22.84 11.77
C GLY A 208 -4.11 23.68 11.88
N GLU A 209 -4.01 24.82 12.58
CA GLU A 209 -5.16 25.69 12.86
C GLU A 209 -5.85 26.19 11.58
N ALA A 210 -5.06 26.56 10.57
CA ALA A 210 -5.57 27.05 9.28
C ALA A 210 -6.44 26.00 8.56
N ILE A 211 -5.93 24.79 8.31
CA ILE A 211 -6.71 23.73 7.64
C ILE A 211 -7.87 23.26 8.52
N GLN A 212 -7.71 23.23 9.84
CA GLN A 212 -8.80 22.89 10.75
C GLN A 212 -9.97 23.87 10.64
N GLN A 213 -9.68 25.16 10.54
CA GLN A 213 -10.65 26.23 10.34
C GLN A 213 -11.30 26.12 8.95
N GLU A 214 -10.50 26.00 7.90
CA GLU A 214 -10.98 25.90 6.52
C GLU A 214 -11.91 24.70 6.31
N LEU A 215 -11.60 23.54 6.91
CA LEU A 215 -12.44 22.35 6.85
C LEU A 215 -13.63 22.37 7.82
N SER A 216 -13.73 23.36 8.70
CA SER A 216 -14.85 23.45 9.66
C SER A 216 -16.08 24.15 9.08
N GLU A 217 -15.91 25.04 8.10
CA GLU A 217 -16.98 25.93 7.63
C GLU A 217 -16.97 26.22 6.12
N GLY A 218 -18.02 26.91 5.66
CA GLY A 218 -18.21 27.35 4.29
C GLY A 218 -18.57 26.23 3.28
N TRP A 219 -18.58 26.60 2.00
CA TRP A 219 -18.95 25.75 0.86
C TRP A 219 -17.73 25.26 0.10
N SER A 220 -17.96 24.44 -0.94
CA SER A 220 -16.88 23.95 -1.81
C SER A 220 -16.08 25.13 -2.37
N ARG A 221 -14.76 25.08 -2.23
CA ARG A 221 -13.84 26.14 -2.63
C ARG A 221 -12.43 25.62 -2.84
N VAL A 222 -11.60 26.41 -3.50
CA VAL A 222 -10.16 26.18 -3.62
C VAL A 222 -9.44 27.24 -2.79
N ILE A 223 -8.51 26.81 -1.96
CA ILE A 223 -7.62 27.69 -1.20
C ILE A 223 -6.17 27.42 -1.59
N GLN A 224 -5.28 28.37 -1.31
CA GLN A 224 -3.84 28.12 -1.34
C GLN A 224 -3.39 27.72 0.06
N HIS A 225 -2.51 26.73 0.15
CA HIS A 225 -1.94 26.28 1.40
C HIS A 225 -0.46 25.93 1.20
N ASP A 226 0.24 25.75 2.31
CA ASP A 226 1.65 25.41 2.31
C ASP A 226 1.98 24.48 3.47
N LEU A 227 3.02 23.67 3.27
CA LEU A 227 3.65 22.88 4.33
C LEU A 227 5.13 23.21 4.38
N THR A 228 5.64 23.42 5.59
CA THR A 228 7.07 23.65 5.82
C THR A 228 7.74 22.38 6.32
N GLY A 229 8.62 21.82 5.49
CA GLY A 229 9.44 20.66 5.82
C GLY A 229 10.81 21.06 6.39
N LYS A 230 11.48 20.11 7.05
CA LYS A 230 12.86 20.25 7.53
C LYS A 230 13.71 19.03 7.18
N LEU A 231 14.95 19.25 6.80
CA LEU A 231 15.94 18.23 6.46
C LEU A 231 17.32 18.80 6.77
N ASP A 232 18.11 18.10 7.59
CA ASP A 232 19.48 18.47 7.94
C ASP A 232 19.65 19.93 8.40
N GLY A 233 18.66 20.47 9.12
CA GLY A 233 18.65 21.85 9.61
C GLY A 233 18.21 22.91 8.58
N HIS A 234 17.96 22.51 7.33
CA HIS A 234 17.38 23.36 6.31
C HIS A 234 15.86 23.22 6.29
N SER A 235 15.16 24.35 6.19
CA SER A 235 13.70 24.38 6.01
C SER A 235 13.34 24.80 4.59
N TRP A 236 12.34 24.16 4.02
CA TRP A 236 11.69 24.59 2.78
C TRP A 236 10.19 24.59 2.97
N THR A 237 9.50 25.36 2.13
CA THR A 237 8.04 25.43 2.11
C THR A 237 7.58 24.97 0.74
N VAL A 238 6.63 24.04 0.71
CA VAL A 238 5.93 23.61 -0.50
C VAL A 238 4.55 24.22 -0.49
N GLU A 239 4.20 24.97 -1.54
CA GLU A 239 2.90 25.59 -1.72
C GLU A 239 2.06 24.75 -2.69
N PHE A 240 0.76 24.63 -2.42
CA PHE A 240 -0.14 23.85 -3.24
C PHE A 240 -1.60 24.28 -3.07
N PRO A 241 -2.43 24.12 -4.10
CA PRO A 241 -3.87 24.31 -3.99
C PRO A 241 -4.52 23.19 -3.17
N VAL A 242 -5.47 23.56 -2.32
CA VAL A 242 -6.36 22.63 -1.61
C VAL A 242 -7.78 22.80 -2.12
N ASN A 243 -8.29 21.74 -2.73
CA ASN A 243 -9.66 21.57 -3.15
C ASN A 243 -10.50 21.08 -1.97
N ILE A 244 -11.43 21.89 -1.50
CA ILE A 244 -12.36 21.55 -0.42
C ILE A 244 -13.72 21.28 -1.03
N ASP A 245 -14.19 20.04 -0.99
CA ASP A 245 -15.54 19.67 -1.43
C ASP A 245 -16.50 19.53 -0.24
N CYS A 246 -17.55 20.34 -0.27
CA CYS A 246 -18.62 20.36 0.73
C CYS A 246 -19.79 19.50 0.25
N THR A 247 -20.06 18.42 0.96
CA THR A 247 -21.12 17.45 0.64
C THR A 247 -22.17 17.43 1.74
N TYR A 248 -23.45 17.31 1.36
CA TYR A 248 -24.51 17.11 2.33
C TYR A 248 -24.59 15.65 2.76
N LEU A 249 -24.58 15.42 4.07
CA LEU A 249 -24.59 14.09 4.65
C LEU A 249 -25.96 13.41 4.52
N ASN A 250 -27.07 14.15 4.41
CA ASN A 250 -28.41 13.62 4.16
C ASN A 250 -28.81 12.41 5.05
N GLY A 251 -28.34 12.37 6.31
CA GLY A 251 -28.61 11.25 7.23
C GLY A 251 -27.73 10.02 7.01
N LYS A 252 -26.69 10.12 6.18
CA LYS A 252 -25.66 9.07 6.05
C LYS A 252 -24.85 9.00 7.35
N TYR A 253 -24.69 7.79 7.88
CA TYR A 253 -24.04 7.52 9.18
C TYR A 253 -24.73 8.20 10.38
N ASP A 254 -26.05 8.41 10.32
CA ASP A 254 -26.85 9.11 11.35
C ASP A 254 -26.44 10.58 11.59
N ASP A 255 -25.60 11.14 10.71
CA ASP A 255 -25.20 12.54 10.77
C ASP A 255 -26.05 13.44 9.87
N HIS A 256 -26.45 14.58 10.43
CA HIS A 256 -27.15 15.64 9.72
C HIS A 256 -26.23 16.86 9.58
N GLY A 257 -26.02 17.32 8.34
CA GLY A 257 -25.22 18.50 8.08
C GLY A 257 -24.38 18.39 6.81
N ALA A 258 -23.32 19.19 6.76
CA ALA A 258 -22.38 19.21 5.65
C ALA A 258 -21.02 18.65 6.11
N ALA A 259 -20.46 17.74 5.33
CA ALA A 259 -19.09 17.24 5.45
C ALA A 259 -18.18 17.94 4.44
N ARG A 260 -16.94 18.21 4.84
CA ARG A 260 -15.94 18.90 4.01
C ARG A 260 -14.73 18.00 3.84
N HIS A 261 -14.42 17.65 2.60
CA HIS A 261 -13.31 16.78 2.24
C HIS A 261 -12.24 17.62 1.55
N GLY A 262 -11.01 17.59 2.05
CA GLY A 262 -9.90 18.37 1.50
C GLY A 262 -8.94 17.49 0.71
N TYR A 263 -8.50 18.01 -0.44
CA TYR A 263 -7.54 17.36 -1.32
C TYR A 263 -6.49 18.35 -1.80
N ALA A 264 -5.21 18.06 -1.59
CA ALA A 264 -4.13 18.76 -2.28
C ALA A 264 -4.09 18.23 -3.71
N ALA A 265 -4.38 19.07 -4.70
CA ALA A 265 -4.52 18.59 -6.08
C ALA A 265 -4.01 19.60 -7.09
N ASP A 266 -2.95 19.23 -7.80
CA ASP A 266 -2.43 19.96 -8.95
C ASP A 266 -2.50 19.03 -10.17
N ALA A 267 -3.57 19.15 -10.94
CA ALA A 267 -3.84 18.30 -12.07
C ALA A 267 -4.71 19.04 -13.11
N PRO A 268 -4.38 18.95 -14.41
CA PRO A 268 -5.04 19.74 -15.45
C PRO A 268 -6.49 19.33 -15.73
N PHE A 269 -6.96 18.23 -15.14
CA PHE A 269 -8.32 17.70 -15.29
C PHE A 269 -9.18 17.91 -14.03
N ILE A 270 -8.65 18.57 -13.00
CA ILE A 270 -9.40 18.92 -11.79
C ILE A 270 -9.85 20.38 -11.94
N ASP A 271 -11.10 20.57 -12.38
CA ASP A 271 -11.68 21.91 -12.58
C ASP A 271 -12.43 22.41 -11.34
N THR A 272 -12.94 21.48 -10.52
CA THR A 272 -13.74 21.77 -9.34
C THR A 272 -13.31 20.93 -8.14
N PRO A 273 -13.61 21.38 -6.90
CA PRO A 273 -13.34 20.56 -5.72
C PRO A 273 -14.03 19.20 -5.73
N ARG A 274 -15.18 19.11 -6.39
CA ARG A 274 -15.91 17.87 -6.57
C ARG A 274 -15.14 16.87 -7.42
N ASP A 275 -14.45 17.34 -8.47
CA ASP A 275 -13.63 16.47 -9.33
C ASP A 275 -12.52 15.83 -8.49
N ALA A 276 -11.87 16.60 -7.61
CA ALA A 276 -10.83 16.07 -6.71
C ALA A 276 -11.33 14.94 -5.79
N ARG A 277 -12.63 14.92 -5.45
CA ARG A 277 -13.24 13.84 -4.64
C ARG A 277 -13.68 12.63 -5.47
N GLU A 278 -14.09 12.84 -6.72
CA GLU A 278 -14.64 11.77 -7.57
C GLU A 278 -13.58 10.93 -8.28
N HIS A 279 -12.36 11.46 -8.41
CA HIS A 279 -11.21 10.77 -9.00
C HIS A 279 -10.58 9.73 -8.07
#